data_AF-A0A3N1MX44-F1
#
_entry.id   AF-A0A3N1MX44-F1
#
_cell.length_a   1.000
_cell.length_b   1.000
_cell.length_c   1.000
_cell.angle_alpha   90.00
_cell.angle_beta   90.00
_cell.angle_gamma   90.00
#
_symmetry.space_group_name_H-M   'P 1'
#
loop_
_entity.id
_entity.type
_entity.pdbx_description
1 polymer ?
#
loop_
_entity_poly.entity_id
_entity_poly.type
_entity_poly.pdbx_seq_one_letter_code
_entity_poly.pdbx_strand_id
1 'polypeptide(L)'
;MSEQQPTPPSVPERLRAAVAAVRASAVRRPVPWIAGGLAALLVVGSGGAVAVAAAMTPDTGTTAARETTSTATATPSRSTATTRRPTSTPTPTPDARAVPKDPAGPSALRTCSIAGAASASGLGAFEGYVMDAKTGEVLFSKDGDKAAQTGSVMKTLTTATALAVLGGDHRIPTTVTQESGGTIALVGHGDATLSAGNGTVYPGAPTLAQLAQQVKAKVGDTPVTTIVTDDTYWSDADAWDPTWPVSERTIGYQPKVTALMVDGDRANPAAATSPRSEDPVGRAGTAFRTALANAGVAGVGSAQIVKRATTSTNTIATVSSQPVSTLIGQMIPNSDNTLAEMLARVSSKESGSNGSAASLTSVYRSALGSYGVDPAGVVIKDGSGESAANAVSPNFVAHLMVQVAAGAKGLGTLANALPVSGQSGTLASRFTGANAVARGKVHAKTGWIDSANTLGGYIDAADGSRLTFAFYAIGSSRAAALPALDAVTAAAYSCGSKLTDS
;
A
#
# COMPACT_ATOMS: atom_id res chain seq x y z
N MET A 1 -5.81 87.67 -16.14
CA MET A 1 -5.55 87.06 -17.46
C MET A 1 -4.26 86.27 -17.34
N SER A 2 -4.34 84.95 -17.21
CA SER A 2 -3.19 84.06 -17.38
C SER A 2 -3.71 82.74 -17.93
N GLU A 3 -3.19 82.42 -19.11
CA GLU A 3 -3.53 81.29 -19.97
C GLU A 3 -3.20 79.93 -19.34
N GLN A 4 -4.05 78.95 -19.68
CA GLN A 4 -3.82 77.53 -19.47
C GLN A 4 -2.76 77.01 -20.44
N GLN A 5 -1.82 76.21 -19.94
CA GLN A 5 -0.99 75.29 -20.73
C GLN A 5 -1.35 73.83 -20.38
N PRO A 6 -1.26 72.89 -21.34
CA PRO A 6 -1.86 71.56 -21.25
C PRO A 6 -1.01 70.52 -20.50
N THR A 7 -1.69 69.50 -19.98
CA THR A 7 -1.12 68.33 -19.31
C THR A 7 -0.42 67.35 -20.27
N PRO A 8 0.68 66.69 -19.87
CA PRO A 8 1.33 65.64 -20.66
C PRO A 8 0.63 64.26 -20.51
N PRO A 9 0.80 63.34 -21.49
CA PRO A 9 0.06 62.08 -21.55
C PRO A 9 0.57 61.02 -20.56
N SER A 10 -0.36 60.16 -20.12
CA SER A 10 -0.15 59.04 -19.21
C SER A 10 0.59 57.86 -19.86
N VAL A 11 1.45 57.21 -19.07
CA VAL A 11 2.26 56.04 -19.45
C VAL A 11 1.38 54.78 -19.63
N PRO A 12 1.62 53.93 -20.65
CA PRO A 12 0.81 52.74 -20.91
C PRO A 12 0.84 51.69 -19.79
N GLU A 13 -0.33 51.11 -19.53
CA GLU A 13 -0.66 50.18 -18.43
C GLU A 13 0.19 48.90 -18.38
N ARG A 14 0.89 48.56 -19.48
CA ARG A 14 1.77 47.36 -19.57
C ARG A 14 3.08 47.48 -18.79
N LEU A 15 3.47 48.68 -18.35
CA LEU A 15 4.68 48.90 -17.52
C LEU A 15 4.41 48.79 -16.00
N ARG A 16 3.15 48.78 -15.56
CA ARG A 16 2.80 48.58 -14.14
C ARG A 16 2.83 47.11 -13.71
N ALA A 17 2.63 46.17 -14.63
CA ALA A 17 2.60 44.74 -14.33
C ALA A 17 4.00 44.11 -14.14
N ALA A 18 5.05 44.67 -14.75
CA ALA A 18 6.41 44.12 -14.67
C ALA A 18 7.16 44.46 -13.37
N VAL A 19 6.75 45.52 -12.65
CA VAL A 19 7.39 45.95 -11.39
C VAL A 19 6.74 45.31 -10.15
N ALA A 20 5.50 44.81 -10.27
CA ALA A 20 4.82 44.06 -9.20
C ALA A 20 5.30 42.60 -9.09
N ALA A 21 5.78 41.99 -10.19
CA ALA A 21 6.25 40.60 -10.21
C ALA A 21 7.66 40.40 -9.63
N VAL A 22 8.48 41.46 -9.49
CA VAL A 22 9.86 41.36 -8.98
C VAL A 22 9.95 41.63 -7.47
N ARG A 23 8.89 42.15 -6.83
CA ARG A 23 8.84 42.36 -5.36
C ARG A 23 8.24 41.19 -4.55
N ALA A 24 7.77 40.12 -5.20
CA ALA A 24 7.22 38.93 -4.53
C ALA A 24 8.22 37.77 -4.32
N SER A 25 9.49 37.90 -4.76
CA SER A 25 10.50 36.83 -4.67
C SER A 25 11.60 37.05 -3.63
N ALA A 26 11.36 37.87 -2.61
CA ALA A 26 12.34 38.08 -1.53
C ALA A 26 11.71 37.93 -0.14
N VAL A 27 11.23 36.74 0.19
CA VAL A 27 11.00 36.33 1.58
C VAL A 27 12.12 35.36 1.95
N ARG A 28 13.04 35.86 2.79
CA ARG A 28 14.15 35.11 3.40
C ARG A 28 13.57 33.94 4.20
N ARG A 29 13.92 32.71 3.83
CA ARG A 29 13.62 31.51 4.62
C ARG A 29 14.53 31.48 5.85
N PRO A 30 14.01 31.28 7.08
CA PRO A 30 14.86 31.04 8.24
C PRO A 30 15.48 29.64 8.14
N VAL A 31 16.79 29.58 8.39
CA VAL A 31 17.58 28.36 8.54
C VAL A 31 17.22 27.71 9.88
N PRO A 32 16.79 26.44 9.94
CA PRO A 32 16.65 25.77 11.22
C PRO A 32 18.04 25.42 11.74
N TRP A 33 18.38 25.97 12.91
CA TRP A 33 19.55 25.60 13.68
C TRP A 33 19.42 24.14 14.14
N ILE A 34 20.48 23.38 13.93
CA ILE A 34 20.68 22.04 14.48
C ILE A 34 20.99 22.21 15.97
N ALA A 35 20.05 21.85 16.83
CA ALA A 35 20.30 21.62 18.24
C ALA A 35 20.44 20.11 18.47
N GLY A 36 21.68 19.66 18.64
CA GLY A 36 21.98 18.31 19.10
C GLY A 36 21.58 18.14 20.56
N GLY A 37 20.72 17.16 20.84
CA GLY A 37 20.41 16.70 22.18
C GLY A 37 21.06 15.34 22.41
N LEU A 38 22.12 15.31 23.22
CA LEU A 38 22.64 14.09 23.83
C LEU A 38 21.58 13.48 24.75
N ALA A 39 21.19 12.23 24.51
CA ALA A 39 20.54 11.39 25.51
C ALA A 39 21.59 10.42 26.07
N ALA A 40 21.96 10.64 27.34
CA ALA A 40 22.88 9.82 28.08
C ALA A 40 22.27 8.44 28.40
N LEU A 41 23.03 7.38 28.16
CA LEU A 41 22.79 6.04 28.69
C LEU A 41 22.88 6.08 30.23
N LEU A 42 21.83 5.60 30.90
CA LEU A 42 21.90 5.16 32.29
C LEU A 42 21.72 3.65 32.34
N VAL A 43 22.85 2.98 32.55
CA VAL A 43 22.93 1.58 32.94
C VAL A 43 22.60 1.49 34.43
N VAL A 44 21.55 0.75 34.78
CA VAL A 44 21.41 0.15 36.10
C VAL A 44 21.04 -1.31 35.89
N GLY A 45 21.98 -2.19 36.24
CA GLY A 45 21.77 -3.62 36.31
C GLY A 45 21.28 -4.05 37.69
N SER A 46 20.41 -5.03 37.68
CA SER A 46 20.17 -6.06 38.71
C SER A 46 19.12 -6.99 38.07
N GLY A 47 19.39 -8.26 37.78
CA GLY A 47 19.84 -9.31 38.67
C GLY A 47 18.66 -10.26 38.88
N GLY A 48 18.78 -11.54 38.49
CA GLY A 48 17.79 -12.56 38.85
C GLY A 48 17.50 -13.58 37.75
N ALA A 49 18.33 -14.63 37.68
CA ALA A 49 18.02 -15.85 36.95
C ALA A 49 17.09 -16.73 37.78
N VAL A 50 16.01 -17.24 37.19
CA VAL A 50 15.34 -18.48 37.62
C VAL A 50 14.86 -19.20 36.37
N ALA A 51 15.52 -20.32 36.04
CA ALA A 51 15.09 -21.29 35.06
C ALA A 51 14.21 -22.34 35.76
N VAL A 52 13.01 -22.59 35.25
CA VAL A 52 12.25 -23.81 35.53
C VAL A 52 11.81 -24.39 34.20
N ALA A 53 12.50 -25.45 33.80
CA ALA A 53 12.12 -26.32 32.71
C ALA A 53 11.10 -27.34 33.24
N ALA A 54 9.98 -27.50 32.53
CA ALA A 54 9.11 -28.66 32.65
C ALA A 54 8.65 -29.05 31.25
N ALA A 55 9.40 -29.96 30.63
CA ALA A 55 9.00 -30.67 29.42
C ALA A 55 8.19 -31.91 29.86
N MET A 56 6.92 -31.97 29.47
CA MET A 56 6.12 -33.19 29.52
C MET A 56 6.15 -33.85 28.14
N THR A 57 6.53 -35.12 28.17
CA THR A 57 6.60 -36.08 27.06
C THR A 57 5.24 -36.35 26.43
N PRO A 58 5.14 -36.61 25.10
CA PRO A 58 3.99 -37.28 24.53
C PRO A 58 4.12 -38.80 24.64
N ASP A 59 3.07 -39.42 25.17
CA ASP A 59 2.86 -40.86 25.29
C ASP A 59 2.50 -41.46 23.92
N THR A 60 3.17 -42.54 23.53
CA THR A 60 2.94 -43.27 22.28
C THR A 60 1.93 -44.39 22.52
N GLY A 61 0.73 -44.24 21.97
CA GLY A 61 -0.28 -45.30 21.95
C GLY A 61 -0.89 -45.43 20.56
N THR A 62 -0.32 -46.29 19.70
CA THR A 62 -0.97 -46.76 18.46
C THR A 62 -1.40 -48.20 18.68
N THR A 63 -2.72 -48.42 18.77
CA THR A 63 -3.35 -49.73 18.82
C THR A 63 -3.61 -50.24 17.40
N ALA A 64 -3.09 -51.44 17.11
CA ALA A 64 -3.39 -52.20 15.92
C ALA A 64 -4.61 -53.11 16.15
N ALA A 65 -5.53 -53.15 15.18
CA ALA A 65 -6.53 -54.20 15.01
C ALA A 65 -6.75 -54.39 13.50
N ARG A 66 -6.19 -55.45 12.91
CA ARG A 66 -6.82 -56.77 12.67
C ARG A 66 -7.83 -56.71 11.52
N GLU A 67 -7.36 -57.06 10.33
CA GLU A 67 -8.22 -57.50 9.23
C GLU A 67 -8.02 -58.98 8.92
N THR A 68 -9.15 -59.61 8.69
CA THR A 68 -9.43 -61.03 8.68
C THR A 68 -9.20 -61.62 7.30
N THR A 69 -8.44 -62.72 7.24
CA THR A 69 -8.34 -63.63 6.11
C THR A 69 -9.68 -64.33 5.82
N SER A 70 -10.10 -64.37 4.56
CA SER A 70 -11.05 -65.36 4.05
C SER A 70 -10.54 -65.98 2.76
N THR A 71 -10.34 -67.29 2.82
CA THR A 71 -9.93 -68.21 1.76
C THR A 71 -11.12 -68.64 0.92
N ALA A 72 -10.96 -68.70 -0.40
CA ALA A 72 -11.82 -69.52 -1.27
C ALA A 72 -10.97 -70.21 -2.35
N THR A 73 -11.02 -71.53 -2.32
CA THR A 73 -10.36 -72.48 -3.22
C THR A 73 -11.27 -72.78 -4.41
N ALA A 74 -10.73 -72.81 -5.63
CA ALA A 74 -11.33 -73.55 -6.74
C ALA A 74 -10.24 -74.06 -7.72
N THR A 75 -10.31 -75.37 -7.99
CA THR A 75 -9.48 -76.21 -8.87
C THR A 75 -9.57 -75.78 -10.34
N PRO A 76 -8.59 -76.11 -11.21
CA PRO A 76 -8.89 -77.21 -12.14
C PRO A 76 -7.69 -78.06 -12.64
N SER A 77 -8.05 -79.31 -12.93
CA SER A 77 -7.73 -80.17 -14.09
C SER A 77 -6.32 -80.23 -14.71
N ARG A 78 -5.83 -81.48 -14.78
CA ARG A 78 -4.66 -81.96 -15.52
C ARG A 78 -4.96 -81.97 -17.02
N SER A 79 -4.12 -81.32 -17.83
CA SER A 79 -4.05 -81.57 -19.28
C SER A 79 -2.59 -81.72 -19.72
N THR A 80 -2.41 -82.59 -20.70
CA THR A 80 -1.18 -83.23 -21.18
C THR A 80 -0.12 -82.27 -21.73
N ALA A 81 1.14 -82.59 -21.43
CA ALA A 81 2.32 -81.91 -21.94
C ALA A 81 2.51 -82.17 -23.44
N THR A 82 2.57 -81.10 -24.23
CA THR A 82 3.03 -81.13 -25.62
C THR A 82 4.29 -80.27 -25.72
N THR A 83 5.40 -80.88 -26.11
CA THR A 83 6.72 -80.28 -26.23
C THR A 83 6.72 -79.18 -27.30
N ARG A 84 6.86 -77.90 -26.90
CA ARG A 84 7.10 -76.78 -27.81
C ARG A 84 8.56 -76.32 -27.73
N ARG A 85 9.20 -76.36 -28.89
CA ARG A 85 10.54 -75.87 -29.24
C ARG A 85 10.71 -74.38 -28.88
N PRO A 86 11.86 -73.94 -28.32
CA PRO A 86 12.05 -72.54 -27.93
C PRO A 86 12.19 -71.65 -29.16
N THR A 87 11.37 -70.61 -29.23
CA THR A 87 11.46 -69.50 -30.19
C THR A 87 12.31 -68.41 -29.54
N SER A 88 13.30 -67.87 -30.25
CA SER A 88 14.16 -66.77 -29.80
C SER A 88 13.35 -65.49 -29.54
N THR A 89 13.33 -65.03 -28.29
CA THR A 89 12.81 -63.70 -27.91
C THR A 89 13.74 -62.61 -28.46
N PRO A 90 13.25 -61.64 -29.24
CA PRO A 90 14.09 -60.50 -29.66
C PRO A 90 14.39 -59.61 -28.45
N THR A 91 15.67 -59.24 -28.32
CA THR A 91 16.18 -58.28 -27.34
C THR A 91 15.47 -56.93 -27.51
N PRO A 92 14.96 -56.29 -26.42
CA PRO A 92 14.38 -54.96 -26.52
C PRO A 92 15.47 -53.98 -26.96
N THR A 93 15.23 -53.29 -28.08
CA THR A 93 16.05 -52.16 -28.51
C THR A 93 15.80 -51.03 -27.51
N PRO A 94 16.83 -50.46 -26.85
CA PRO A 94 16.63 -49.35 -25.94
C PRO A 94 16.00 -48.17 -26.70
N ASP A 95 14.93 -47.61 -26.16
CA ASP A 95 14.28 -46.41 -26.71
C ASP A 95 15.32 -45.30 -26.90
N ALA A 96 15.29 -44.67 -28.07
CA ALA A 96 16.13 -43.51 -28.34
C ALA A 96 15.87 -42.43 -27.28
N ARG A 97 16.94 -42.00 -26.60
CA ARG A 97 16.89 -40.91 -25.61
C ARG A 97 16.15 -39.72 -26.22
N ALA A 98 15.06 -39.29 -25.58
CA ALA A 98 14.29 -38.13 -26.00
C ALA A 98 15.22 -36.91 -26.10
N VAL A 99 15.38 -36.38 -27.31
CA VAL A 99 16.05 -35.11 -27.56
C VAL A 99 15.02 -34.01 -27.32
N PRO A 100 15.26 -33.03 -26.44
CA PRO A 100 14.36 -31.90 -26.26
C PRO A 100 14.10 -31.21 -27.61
N LYS A 101 12.82 -30.96 -27.93
CA LYS A 101 12.41 -30.36 -29.20
C LYS A 101 12.92 -28.92 -29.40
N ASP A 102 13.36 -28.28 -28.33
CA ASP A 102 14.06 -27.00 -28.35
C ASP A 102 15.20 -27.05 -27.31
N PRO A 103 16.48 -27.15 -27.70
CA PRO A 103 17.53 -26.71 -26.79
C PRO A 103 17.29 -25.22 -26.51
N ALA A 104 17.34 -24.81 -25.24
CA ALA A 104 17.33 -23.40 -24.90
C ALA A 104 18.36 -22.70 -25.81
N GLY A 105 17.90 -21.73 -26.61
CA GLY A 105 18.78 -20.98 -27.50
C GLY A 105 19.94 -20.37 -26.71
N PRO A 106 21.05 -19.99 -27.36
CA PRO A 106 22.19 -19.43 -26.66
C PRO A 106 21.76 -18.25 -25.77
N SER A 107 21.81 -18.43 -24.45
CA SER A 107 21.61 -17.36 -23.49
C SER A 107 22.71 -16.32 -23.72
N ALA A 108 22.33 -15.05 -23.87
CA ALA A 108 23.30 -13.98 -23.97
C ALA A 108 24.20 -14.01 -22.72
N LEU A 109 25.53 -13.94 -22.92
CA LEU A 109 26.46 -13.90 -21.80
C LEU A 109 26.16 -12.66 -20.94
N ARG A 110 25.82 -12.89 -19.67
CA ARG A 110 25.61 -11.84 -18.67
C ARG A 110 26.98 -11.43 -18.12
N THR A 111 27.36 -10.17 -18.32
CA THR A 111 28.72 -9.67 -18.04
C THR A 111 28.75 -8.43 -17.17
N CYS A 112 27.60 -7.91 -16.75
CA CYS A 112 27.50 -6.68 -15.96
C CYS A 112 27.12 -7.02 -14.52
N SER A 113 27.85 -6.48 -13.56
CA SER A 113 27.61 -6.72 -12.13
C SER A 113 27.26 -5.42 -11.42
N ILE A 114 26.32 -5.52 -10.47
CA ILE A 114 26.00 -4.44 -9.53
C ILE A 114 26.58 -4.67 -8.13
N ALA A 115 27.43 -5.69 -7.94
CA ALA A 115 27.92 -6.11 -6.62
C ALA A 115 28.57 -4.95 -5.83
N GLY A 116 29.31 -4.07 -6.51
CA GLY A 116 29.90 -2.88 -5.89
C GLY A 116 28.85 -1.91 -5.35
N ALA A 117 27.80 -1.61 -6.12
CA ALA A 117 26.70 -0.76 -5.68
C ALA A 117 25.85 -1.43 -4.59
N ALA A 118 25.58 -2.74 -4.71
CA ALA A 118 24.86 -3.57 -3.74
C ALA A 118 25.63 -3.85 -2.44
N SER A 119 26.88 -3.37 -2.35
CA SER A 119 27.74 -3.43 -1.16
C SER A 119 28.02 -2.06 -0.57
N ALA A 120 27.37 -1.01 -1.05
CA ALA A 120 27.49 0.33 -0.49
C ALA A 120 27.07 0.34 0.99
N SER A 121 27.91 0.91 1.86
CA SER A 121 27.65 0.96 3.32
C SER A 121 26.33 1.65 3.67
N GLY A 122 25.87 2.59 2.83
CA GLY A 122 24.58 3.25 2.98
C GLY A 122 23.38 2.31 2.85
N LEU A 123 23.53 1.07 2.36
CA LEU A 123 22.44 0.10 2.28
C LEU A 123 22.24 -0.69 3.59
N GLY A 124 23.16 -0.62 4.56
CA GLY A 124 23.06 -1.43 5.77
C GLY A 124 23.00 -2.94 5.47
N ALA A 125 22.05 -3.65 6.08
CA ALA A 125 21.74 -5.02 5.69
C ALA A 125 20.91 -5.01 4.40
N PHE A 126 21.60 -5.05 3.26
CA PHE A 126 20.97 -4.97 1.95
C PHE A 126 20.31 -6.29 1.55
N GLU A 127 19.04 -6.20 1.15
CA GLU A 127 18.27 -7.29 0.55
C GLU A 127 17.76 -6.81 -0.82
N GLY A 128 17.92 -7.60 -1.87
CA GLY A 128 17.65 -7.16 -3.22
C GLY A 128 17.34 -8.27 -4.19
N TYR A 129 16.46 -7.97 -5.15
CA TYR A 129 16.06 -8.88 -6.21
C TYR A 129 15.81 -8.12 -7.51
N VAL A 130 16.28 -8.66 -8.64
CA VAL A 130 16.06 -8.14 -9.99
C VAL A 130 15.75 -9.29 -10.93
N MET A 131 14.73 -9.11 -11.78
CA MET A 131 14.30 -10.11 -12.76
C MET A 131 13.99 -9.44 -14.10
N ASP A 132 14.23 -10.15 -15.20
CA ASP A 132 13.76 -9.73 -16.51
C ASP A 132 12.23 -9.96 -16.61
N ALA A 133 11.49 -8.89 -16.85
CA ALA A 133 10.03 -8.91 -16.81
C ALA A 133 9.38 -9.77 -17.90
N LYS A 134 10.11 -10.01 -19.01
CA LYS A 134 9.58 -10.75 -20.17
C LYS A 134 9.82 -12.25 -20.04
N THR A 135 11.02 -12.61 -19.59
CA THR A 135 11.48 -14.01 -19.55
C THR A 135 11.25 -14.66 -18.19
N GLY A 136 11.14 -13.87 -17.12
CA GLY A 136 11.14 -14.37 -15.74
C GLY A 136 12.51 -14.81 -15.25
N GLU A 137 13.59 -14.52 -16.00
CA GLU A 137 14.95 -14.87 -15.59
C GLU A 137 15.40 -14.00 -14.41
N VAL A 138 15.83 -14.63 -13.33
CA VAL A 138 16.43 -13.95 -12.18
C VAL A 138 17.81 -13.44 -12.56
N LEU A 139 17.97 -12.12 -12.53
CA LEU A 139 19.20 -11.44 -12.93
C LEU A 139 20.10 -11.10 -11.74
N PHE A 140 19.48 -10.80 -10.60
CA PHE A 140 20.17 -10.56 -9.35
C PHE A 140 19.35 -11.01 -8.14
N SER A 141 19.97 -11.65 -7.16
CA SER A 141 19.37 -11.97 -5.86
C SER A 141 20.42 -11.93 -4.75
N LYS A 142 20.19 -11.06 -3.75
CA LYS A 142 20.93 -11.02 -2.50
C LYS A 142 19.94 -10.96 -1.35
N ASP A 143 19.84 -12.03 -0.57
CA ASP A 143 18.82 -12.21 0.46
C ASP A 143 17.39 -11.95 -0.07
N GLY A 144 17.16 -12.17 -1.37
CA GLY A 144 15.92 -11.77 -2.04
C GLY A 144 14.67 -12.51 -1.57
N ASP A 145 14.83 -13.69 -0.97
CA ASP A 145 13.73 -14.49 -0.39
C ASP A 145 13.43 -14.13 1.07
N LYS A 146 14.29 -13.34 1.70
CA LYS A 146 14.14 -12.96 3.10
C LYS A 146 13.01 -11.94 3.23
N ALA A 147 11.98 -12.30 3.98
CA ALA A 147 10.88 -11.40 4.26
C ALA A 147 11.30 -10.32 5.27
N ALA A 148 11.01 -9.06 4.96
CA ALA A 148 11.35 -7.92 5.82
C ALA A 148 10.28 -6.82 5.75
N GLN A 149 10.40 -5.85 6.66
CA GLN A 149 9.60 -4.64 6.66
C GLN A 149 9.78 -3.86 5.35
N THR A 150 8.66 -3.48 4.75
CA THR A 150 8.65 -2.92 3.39
C THR A 150 8.60 -1.41 3.37
N GLY A 151 8.25 -0.74 4.48
CA GLY A 151 7.79 0.64 4.43
C GLY A 151 6.66 0.81 3.41
N SER A 152 6.50 2.02 2.86
CA SER A 152 5.45 2.31 1.88
C SER A 152 5.52 1.56 0.53
N VAL A 153 6.48 0.66 0.29
CA VAL A 153 6.36 -0.33 -0.80
C VAL A 153 5.12 -1.22 -0.58
N MET A 154 4.68 -1.42 0.67
CA MET A 154 3.44 -2.11 1.02
C MET A 154 2.22 -1.62 0.23
N LYS A 155 2.13 -0.30 -0.04
CA LYS A 155 1.00 0.30 -0.76
C LYS A 155 0.81 -0.27 -2.16
N THR A 156 1.85 -0.86 -2.76
CA THR A 156 1.74 -1.58 -4.04
C THR A 156 0.95 -2.88 -3.90
N LEU A 157 1.15 -3.62 -2.81
CA LEU A 157 0.36 -4.81 -2.46
C LEU A 157 -1.07 -4.41 -2.08
N THR A 158 -1.25 -3.36 -1.28
CA THR A 158 -2.58 -2.83 -0.94
C THR A 158 -3.36 -2.42 -2.18
N THR A 159 -2.70 -1.77 -3.13
CA THR A 159 -3.32 -1.40 -4.41
C THR A 159 -3.72 -2.64 -5.21
N ALA A 160 -2.83 -3.62 -5.34
CA ALA A 160 -3.13 -4.86 -6.05
C ALA A 160 -4.30 -5.62 -5.41
N THR A 161 -4.32 -5.70 -4.08
CA THR A 161 -5.42 -6.28 -3.29
C THR A 161 -6.73 -5.52 -3.53
N ALA A 162 -6.72 -4.19 -3.43
CA ALA A 162 -7.92 -3.36 -3.64
C ALA A 162 -8.45 -3.51 -5.08
N LEU A 163 -7.58 -3.56 -6.09
CA LEU A 163 -8.00 -3.77 -7.48
C LEU A 163 -8.58 -5.17 -7.71
N ALA A 164 -8.04 -6.19 -7.05
CA ALA A 164 -8.54 -7.57 -7.17
C ALA A 164 -9.90 -7.75 -6.47
N VAL A 165 -10.10 -7.11 -5.31
CA VAL A 165 -11.33 -7.26 -4.50
C VAL A 165 -12.42 -6.29 -4.94
N LEU A 166 -12.09 -5.01 -5.07
CA LEU A 166 -13.05 -3.93 -5.29
C LEU A 166 -13.21 -3.58 -6.78
N GLY A 167 -12.12 -3.68 -7.55
CA GLY A 167 -12.03 -3.11 -8.89
C GLY A 167 -11.79 -1.58 -8.87
N GLY A 168 -11.41 -1.03 -10.02
CA GLY A 168 -11.02 0.39 -10.13
C GLY A 168 -12.20 1.38 -10.06
N ASP A 169 -13.42 0.93 -10.36
CA ASP A 169 -14.62 1.78 -10.43
C ASP A 169 -15.41 1.82 -9.11
N HIS A 170 -15.07 0.95 -8.16
CA HIS A 170 -15.72 0.92 -6.85
C HIS A 170 -15.59 2.28 -6.16
N ARG A 171 -16.66 2.67 -5.46
CA ARG A 171 -16.71 3.91 -4.67
C ARG A 171 -17.22 3.56 -3.29
N ILE A 172 -16.59 4.17 -2.28
CA ILE A 172 -16.89 3.90 -0.88
C ILE A 172 -18.01 4.87 -0.46
N PRO A 173 -19.18 4.39 0.01
CA PRO A 173 -20.28 5.26 0.37
C PRO A 173 -20.09 5.87 1.77
N THR A 174 -20.65 7.06 1.97
CA THR A 174 -21.03 7.56 3.30
C THR A 174 -22.52 7.83 3.27
N THR A 175 -23.26 7.29 4.22
CA THR A 175 -24.72 7.37 4.23
C THR A 175 -25.23 8.10 5.46
N VAL A 176 -26.47 8.59 5.36
CA VAL A 176 -27.23 9.06 6.52
C VAL A 176 -28.50 8.22 6.62
N THR A 177 -28.73 7.59 7.77
CA THR A 177 -29.97 6.86 8.05
C THR A 177 -30.87 7.67 8.97
N GLN A 178 -32.18 7.46 8.86
CA GLN A 178 -33.18 8.08 9.73
C GLN A 178 -33.69 7.06 10.75
N GLU A 179 -33.57 7.40 12.02
CA GLU A 179 -34.13 6.68 13.15
C GLU A 179 -35.40 7.41 13.65
N SER A 180 -35.99 6.95 14.77
CA SER A 180 -37.16 7.58 15.38
C SER A 180 -36.78 8.81 16.24
N GLY A 181 -37.78 9.61 16.61
CA GLY A 181 -37.63 10.66 17.62
C GLY A 181 -36.71 11.83 17.25
N GLY A 182 -36.56 12.14 15.96
CA GLY A 182 -35.65 13.21 15.50
C GLY A 182 -34.18 12.79 15.46
N THR A 183 -33.90 11.49 15.43
CA THR A 183 -32.55 10.93 15.36
C THR A 183 -32.16 10.59 13.92
N ILE A 184 -30.96 10.97 13.51
CA ILE A 184 -30.33 10.51 12.26
C ILE A 184 -28.95 9.94 12.58
N ALA A 185 -28.43 9.04 11.75
CA ALA A 185 -27.07 8.50 11.89
C ALA A 185 -26.22 8.82 10.67
N LEU A 186 -25.02 9.39 10.87
CA LEU A 186 -23.97 9.47 9.88
C LEU A 186 -23.16 8.16 9.93
N VAL A 187 -23.20 7.38 8.86
CA VAL A 187 -22.60 6.04 8.80
C VAL A 187 -21.40 6.05 7.85
N GLY A 188 -20.22 5.82 8.41
CA GLY A 188 -18.97 5.73 7.65
C GLY A 188 -18.68 4.30 7.19
N HIS A 189 -18.32 4.16 5.91
CA HIS A 189 -17.90 2.87 5.33
C HIS A 189 -16.42 2.88 4.92
N GLY A 190 -15.63 3.82 5.47
CA GLY A 190 -14.20 3.94 5.22
C GLY A 190 -13.76 4.97 4.18
N ASP A 191 -14.65 5.84 3.71
CA ASP A 191 -14.24 6.98 2.86
C ASP A 191 -13.53 8.05 3.71
N ALA A 192 -12.20 7.97 3.78
CA ALA A 192 -11.41 9.00 4.45
C ALA A 192 -11.34 10.32 3.68
N THR A 193 -11.83 10.39 2.44
CA THR A 193 -11.75 11.61 1.63
C THR A 193 -12.89 12.58 1.90
N LEU A 194 -13.99 12.12 2.51
CA LEU A 194 -15.17 12.92 2.81
C LEU A 194 -14.79 14.28 3.41
N SER A 195 -15.13 15.37 2.71
CA SER A 195 -14.65 16.69 3.09
C SER A 195 -15.65 17.46 3.94
N ALA A 196 -15.14 18.14 4.97
CA ALA A 196 -15.89 19.11 5.75
C ALA A 196 -16.10 20.44 5.00
N GLY A 197 -15.42 20.68 3.88
CA GLY A 197 -15.63 21.83 2.99
C GLY A 197 -14.73 23.05 3.24
N ASN A 198 -13.74 22.95 4.13
CA ASN A 198 -12.77 24.00 4.46
C ASN A 198 -11.39 23.80 3.78
N GLY A 199 -11.40 23.25 2.56
CA GLY A 199 -10.22 22.80 1.83
C GLY A 199 -9.96 21.31 2.03
N THR A 200 -9.29 20.66 1.08
CA THR A 200 -8.95 19.23 1.16
C THR A 200 -7.76 18.90 0.27
N VAL A 201 -6.94 17.93 0.69
CA VAL A 201 -5.88 17.35 -0.14
C VAL A 201 -6.40 16.28 -1.10
N TYR A 202 -7.71 15.99 -1.08
CA TYR A 202 -8.36 15.01 -1.93
C TYR A 202 -9.25 15.72 -2.98
N PRO A 203 -8.70 16.13 -4.14
CA PRO A 203 -9.48 16.75 -5.20
C PRO A 203 -10.68 15.90 -5.61
N GLY A 204 -11.84 16.52 -5.72
CA GLY A 204 -13.09 15.87 -6.11
C GLY A 204 -13.74 15.04 -5.01
N ALA A 205 -13.27 15.11 -3.76
CA ALA A 205 -13.92 14.44 -2.64
C ALA A 205 -15.42 14.84 -2.50
N PRO A 206 -16.29 13.91 -2.08
CA PRO A 206 -17.64 14.26 -1.65
C PRO A 206 -17.59 15.14 -0.40
N THR A 207 -18.67 15.86 -0.12
CA THR A 207 -18.72 16.81 1.01
C THR A 207 -19.86 16.53 1.97
N LEU A 208 -19.66 16.89 3.24
CA LEU A 208 -20.73 16.89 4.23
C LEU A 208 -21.87 17.86 3.87
N ALA A 209 -21.58 18.93 3.13
CA ALA A 209 -22.60 19.86 2.63
C ALA A 209 -23.58 19.17 1.66
N GLN A 210 -23.09 18.30 0.77
CA GLN A 210 -23.93 17.50 -0.13
C GLN A 210 -24.85 16.56 0.65
N LEU A 211 -24.32 15.87 1.68
CA LEU A 211 -25.14 15.04 2.57
C LEU A 211 -26.20 15.88 3.30
N ALA A 212 -25.81 17.01 3.88
CA ALA A 212 -26.70 17.88 4.64
C ALA A 212 -27.86 18.42 3.79
N GLN A 213 -27.61 18.77 2.53
CA GLN A 213 -28.65 19.20 1.59
C GLN A 213 -29.65 18.07 1.30
N GLN A 214 -29.18 16.85 1.06
CA GLN A 214 -30.04 15.68 0.87
C GLN A 214 -30.88 15.40 2.13
N VAL A 215 -30.27 15.48 3.31
CA VAL A 215 -30.97 15.33 4.59
C VAL A 215 -32.06 16.38 4.73
N LYS A 216 -31.76 17.68 4.53
CA LYS A 216 -32.78 18.75 4.60
C LYS A 216 -33.96 18.47 3.66
N ALA A 217 -33.68 18.04 2.44
CA ALA A 217 -34.73 17.72 1.47
C ALA A 217 -35.63 16.54 1.91
N LYS A 218 -35.09 15.59 2.68
CA LYS A 218 -35.85 14.44 3.19
C LYS A 218 -36.58 14.69 4.50
N VAL A 219 -35.99 15.43 5.43
CA VAL A 219 -36.58 15.65 6.76
C VAL A 219 -37.50 16.88 6.81
N GLY A 220 -37.38 17.79 5.84
CA GLY A 220 -38.17 19.02 5.78
C GLY A 220 -37.93 19.88 7.03
N ASP A 221 -39.00 20.21 7.73
CA ASP A 221 -38.97 21.00 8.97
C ASP A 221 -39.03 20.15 10.24
N THR A 222 -38.98 18.82 10.10
CA THR A 222 -38.87 17.90 11.24
C THR A 222 -37.55 18.18 11.98
N PRO A 223 -37.58 18.53 13.28
CA PRO A 223 -36.36 18.79 14.02
C PRO A 223 -35.47 17.55 14.14
N VAL A 224 -34.18 17.73 13.91
CA VAL A 224 -33.14 16.75 14.24
C VAL A 224 -32.56 17.12 15.61
N THR A 225 -32.72 16.22 16.58
CA THR A 225 -32.33 16.40 17.98
C THR A 225 -31.14 15.52 18.38
N THR A 226 -30.88 14.45 17.63
CA THR A 226 -29.74 13.54 17.86
C THR A 226 -29.07 13.18 16.55
N ILE A 227 -27.75 13.24 16.55
CA ILE A 227 -26.87 12.75 15.48
C ILE A 227 -26.09 11.57 16.04
N VAL A 228 -26.33 10.40 15.48
CA VAL A 228 -25.52 9.20 15.73
C VAL A 228 -24.32 9.24 14.79
N THR A 229 -23.12 8.98 15.30
CA THR A 229 -21.93 8.72 14.48
C THR A 229 -21.64 7.23 14.54
N ASP A 230 -21.76 6.55 13.40
CA ASP A 230 -21.58 5.12 13.27
C ASP A 230 -20.33 4.83 12.42
N ASP A 231 -19.29 4.31 13.08
CA ASP A 231 -18.06 3.81 12.47
C ASP A 231 -17.94 2.28 12.54
N THR A 232 -19.04 1.57 12.83
CA THR A 232 -19.03 0.13 13.10
C THR A 232 -18.90 -0.76 11.86
N TYR A 233 -18.71 -0.15 10.68
CA TYR A 233 -18.42 -0.88 9.44
C TYR A 233 -17.19 -1.80 9.62
N TRP A 234 -16.22 -1.40 10.44
CA TRP A 234 -15.31 -2.32 11.16
C TRP A 234 -15.17 -1.89 12.62
N SER A 235 -14.62 -2.76 13.47
CA SER A 235 -14.35 -2.39 14.87
C SER A 235 -13.17 -1.45 14.98
N ASP A 236 -13.32 -0.36 15.74
CA ASP A 236 -12.24 0.59 16.05
C ASP A 236 -11.29 0.11 17.16
N ALA A 237 -11.46 -1.12 17.66
CA ALA A 237 -10.63 -1.70 18.71
C ALA A 237 -9.14 -1.79 18.32
N ASP A 238 -8.85 -1.90 17.02
CA ASP A 238 -7.49 -1.90 16.46
C ASP A 238 -7.22 -0.67 15.57
N ALA A 239 -7.83 0.46 15.89
CA ALA A 239 -7.66 1.72 15.16
C ALA A 239 -6.24 2.30 15.22
N TRP A 240 -5.35 1.75 16.04
CA TRP A 240 -3.94 2.11 16.09
C TRP A 240 -3.08 0.85 16.28
N ASP A 241 -2.15 0.58 15.36
CA ASP A 241 -1.19 -0.50 15.53
C ASP A 241 -0.16 -0.11 16.63
N PRO A 242 0.10 -0.97 17.63
CA PRO A 242 1.04 -0.67 18.71
C PRO A 242 2.49 -0.44 18.27
N THR A 243 2.86 -0.89 17.07
CA THR A 243 4.20 -0.69 16.48
C THR A 243 4.35 0.67 15.81
N TRP A 244 3.26 1.37 15.53
CA TRP A 244 3.31 2.71 14.94
C TRP A 244 3.80 3.74 15.96
N PRO A 245 4.83 4.53 15.62
CA PRO A 245 5.24 5.65 16.45
C PRO A 245 4.09 6.65 16.60
N VAL A 246 3.79 7.09 17.82
CA VAL A 246 2.77 8.12 18.07
C VAL A 246 3.07 9.42 17.28
N SER A 247 4.35 9.68 16.99
CA SER A 247 4.79 10.77 16.14
C SER A 247 4.14 10.74 14.76
N GLU A 248 3.89 9.58 14.16
CA GLU A 248 3.25 9.47 12.84
C GLU A 248 1.87 10.13 12.82
N ARG A 249 1.16 10.10 13.95
CA ARG A 249 -0.11 10.81 14.13
C ARG A 249 0.08 12.30 14.38
N THR A 250 0.99 12.66 15.28
CA THR A 250 1.14 14.04 15.74
C THR A 250 1.86 14.94 14.74
N ILE A 251 2.78 14.39 13.94
CA ILE A 251 3.42 15.09 12.82
C ILE A 251 2.59 14.99 11.54
N GLY A 252 1.72 13.98 11.41
CA GLY A 252 0.59 14.04 10.49
C GLY A 252 0.66 13.17 9.25
N TYR A 253 1.29 11.99 9.33
CA TYR A 253 1.33 11.00 8.26
C TYR A 253 0.09 10.12 8.24
N GLN A 254 -0.46 9.75 9.40
CA GLN A 254 -1.64 8.87 9.45
C GLN A 254 -2.56 9.09 10.66
N PRO A 255 -3.87 8.87 10.52
CA PRO A 255 -4.83 8.99 11.60
C PRO A 255 -5.04 7.68 12.35
N LYS A 256 -5.89 7.71 13.37
CA LYS A 256 -6.52 6.46 13.83
C LYS A 256 -7.42 5.89 12.73
N VAL A 257 -7.33 4.59 12.49
CA VAL A 257 -8.04 3.86 11.43
C VAL A 257 -9.47 3.54 11.85
N THR A 258 -10.38 4.48 11.59
CA THR A 258 -11.82 4.37 11.91
C THR A 258 -12.64 4.47 10.63
N ALA A 259 -13.82 3.88 10.59
CA ALA A 259 -14.64 3.85 9.36
C ALA A 259 -15.31 5.17 9.01
N LEU A 260 -15.32 6.12 9.96
CA LEU A 260 -15.88 7.45 9.80
C LEU A 260 -14.86 8.52 10.18
N MET A 261 -14.46 9.32 9.20
CA MET A 261 -13.64 10.52 9.42
C MET A 261 -13.93 11.54 8.32
N VAL A 262 -13.43 12.76 8.50
CA VAL A 262 -13.43 13.80 7.47
C VAL A 262 -12.01 14.23 7.14
N ASP A 263 -11.76 14.50 5.85
CA ASP A 263 -10.50 15.02 5.32
C ASP A 263 -9.27 14.23 5.79
N GLY A 264 -9.38 12.91 5.93
CA GLY A 264 -8.29 12.05 6.43
C GLY A 264 -7.83 12.42 7.84
N ASP A 265 -8.72 13.03 8.62
CA ASP A 265 -8.52 13.48 9.99
C ASP A 265 -7.43 14.57 10.12
N ARG A 266 -7.14 15.37 9.09
CA ARG A 266 -6.12 16.43 9.19
C ARG A 266 -6.61 17.59 10.07
N ALA A 267 -5.72 18.22 10.83
CA ALA A 267 -6.01 19.49 11.50
C ALA A 267 -6.10 20.64 10.49
N ASN A 268 -5.19 20.66 9.51
CA ASN A 268 -5.28 21.49 8.32
C ASN A 268 -5.56 20.58 7.11
N PRO A 269 -6.81 20.55 6.61
CA PRO A 269 -7.19 19.64 5.53
C PRO A 269 -6.57 20.01 4.17
N ALA A 270 -6.00 21.20 4.02
CA ALA A 270 -5.28 21.61 2.81
C ALA A 270 -3.78 21.25 2.82
N ALA A 271 -3.25 20.68 3.92
CA ALA A 271 -1.83 20.32 4.03
C ALA A 271 -1.66 18.79 4.11
N ALA A 272 -0.90 18.20 3.18
CA ALA A 272 -0.72 16.74 3.09
C ALA A 272 -0.22 16.13 4.41
N THR A 273 0.77 16.79 5.02
CA THR A 273 1.29 16.49 6.36
C THR A 273 0.71 17.49 7.36
N SER A 274 -0.11 16.98 8.28
CA SER A 274 -0.81 17.82 9.27
C SER A 274 -1.22 16.97 10.47
N PRO A 275 -1.09 17.46 11.72
CA PRO A 275 -1.46 16.66 12.90
C PRO A 275 -2.85 16.00 12.78
N ARG A 276 -2.96 14.77 13.27
CA ARG A 276 -4.22 14.02 13.34
C ARG A 276 -4.72 13.94 14.78
N SER A 277 -6.02 13.87 14.98
CA SER A 277 -6.65 13.85 16.31
C SER A 277 -6.63 12.46 16.92
N GLU A 278 -7.13 12.38 18.16
CA GLU A 278 -7.42 11.12 18.82
C GLU A 278 -8.87 10.65 18.64
N ASP A 279 -9.73 11.50 18.06
CA ASP A 279 -11.16 11.26 17.88
C ASP A 279 -11.64 11.68 16.47
N PRO A 280 -11.31 10.90 15.43
CA PRO A 280 -11.77 11.19 14.07
C PRO A 280 -13.30 11.18 13.91
N VAL A 281 -13.96 10.29 14.65
CA VAL A 281 -15.41 10.05 14.57
C VAL A 281 -16.18 11.24 15.16
N GLY A 282 -15.77 11.72 16.34
CA GLY A 282 -16.37 12.91 16.96
C GLY A 282 -16.14 14.18 16.15
N ARG A 283 -14.98 14.30 15.48
CA ARG A 283 -14.74 15.41 14.53
C ARG A 283 -15.65 15.35 13.32
N ALA A 284 -15.86 14.17 12.73
CA ALA A 284 -16.81 14.00 11.64
C ALA A 284 -18.24 14.35 12.07
N GLY A 285 -18.67 13.89 13.26
CA GLY A 285 -19.99 14.23 13.83
C GLY A 285 -20.18 15.75 14.04
N THR A 286 -19.15 16.41 14.57
CA THR A 286 -19.18 17.87 14.78
C THR A 286 -19.26 18.62 13.46
N ALA A 287 -18.44 18.24 12.48
CA ALA A 287 -18.46 18.84 11.15
C ALA A 287 -19.81 18.62 10.44
N PHE A 288 -20.41 17.43 10.60
CA PHE A 288 -21.70 17.13 10.00
C PHE A 288 -22.84 17.93 10.64
N ARG A 289 -22.84 18.09 11.97
CA ARG A 289 -23.78 19.00 12.66
C ARG A 289 -23.69 20.42 12.11
N THR A 290 -22.48 20.93 11.90
CA THR A 290 -22.27 22.24 11.27
C THR A 290 -22.81 22.28 9.84
N ALA A 291 -22.57 21.25 9.02
CA ALA A 291 -23.09 21.18 7.66
C ALA A 291 -24.64 21.16 7.63
N LEU A 292 -25.28 20.42 8.53
CA LEU A 292 -26.73 20.38 8.69
C LEU A 292 -27.30 21.74 9.11
N ALA A 293 -26.64 22.42 10.04
CA ALA A 293 -27.05 23.77 10.48
C ALA A 293 -26.98 24.76 9.31
N ASN A 294 -25.90 24.71 8.54
CA ASN A 294 -25.72 25.54 7.34
C ASN A 294 -26.75 25.22 6.24
N ALA A 295 -27.23 23.98 6.16
CA ALA A 295 -28.28 23.56 5.25
C ALA A 295 -29.71 23.90 5.75
N GLY A 296 -29.86 24.47 6.95
CA GLY A 296 -31.16 24.86 7.51
C GLY A 296 -32.00 23.70 8.08
N VAL A 297 -31.35 22.63 8.54
CA VAL A 297 -32.04 21.55 9.26
C VAL A 297 -32.44 22.02 10.67
N ALA A 298 -33.73 21.94 10.99
CA ALA A 298 -34.28 22.44 12.25
C ALA A 298 -33.74 21.64 13.46
N GLY A 299 -33.58 22.30 14.61
CA GLY A 299 -33.16 21.68 15.88
C GLY A 299 -31.67 21.29 15.99
N VAL A 300 -30.94 21.25 14.88
CA VAL A 300 -29.61 20.64 14.82
C VAL A 300 -28.52 21.41 15.59
N GLY A 301 -28.71 22.71 15.82
CA GLY A 301 -27.78 23.54 16.58
C GLY A 301 -27.57 23.07 18.03
N SER A 302 -28.57 22.42 18.62
CA SER A 302 -28.52 21.82 19.96
C SER A 302 -28.53 20.29 19.93
N ALA A 303 -28.40 19.68 18.76
CA ALA A 303 -28.46 18.22 18.63
C ALA A 303 -27.31 17.55 19.39
N GLN A 304 -27.65 16.48 20.11
CA GLN A 304 -26.68 15.63 20.81
C GLN A 304 -25.95 14.77 19.78
N ILE A 305 -24.64 14.59 19.97
CA ILE A 305 -23.85 13.68 19.16
C ILE A 305 -23.53 12.45 20.00
N VAL A 306 -23.89 11.26 19.51
CA VAL A 306 -23.67 9.99 20.22
C VAL A 306 -22.98 8.98 19.31
N LYS A 307 -21.92 8.33 19.78
CA LYS A 307 -21.23 7.28 19.03
C LYS A 307 -21.87 5.92 19.33
N ARG A 308 -22.47 5.29 18.33
CA ARG A 308 -23.01 3.92 18.38
C ARG A 308 -23.38 3.43 16.98
N ALA A 309 -23.61 2.13 16.84
CA ALA A 309 -24.27 1.59 15.66
C ALA A 309 -25.63 2.25 15.43
N THR A 310 -25.97 2.50 14.17
CA THR A 310 -27.33 2.90 13.80
C THR A 310 -28.31 1.76 14.06
N THR A 311 -29.53 2.10 14.46
CA THR A 311 -30.62 1.15 14.65
C THR A 311 -31.55 1.06 13.43
N SER A 312 -31.23 1.78 12.36
CA SER A 312 -32.09 1.92 11.18
C SER A 312 -31.35 1.61 9.89
N THR A 313 -32.04 0.95 8.97
CA THR A 313 -31.62 0.73 7.58
C THR A 313 -32.23 1.73 6.61
N ASN A 314 -33.06 2.68 7.09
CA ASN A 314 -33.71 3.68 6.25
C ASN A 314 -32.74 4.79 5.86
N THR A 315 -32.02 4.61 4.75
CA THR A 315 -31.10 5.61 4.19
C THR A 315 -31.85 6.79 3.58
N ILE A 316 -31.53 8.00 4.03
CA ILE A 316 -32.12 9.27 3.55
C ILE A 316 -31.13 10.15 2.77
N ALA A 317 -29.83 9.94 2.92
CA ALA A 317 -28.81 10.62 2.12
C ALA A 317 -27.62 9.70 1.84
N THR A 318 -26.94 9.92 0.72
CA THR A 318 -25.73 9.19 0.36
C THR A 318 -24.81 10.08 -0.47
N VAL A 319 -23.52 9.99 -0.19
CA VAL A 319 -22.44 10.44 -1.08
C VAL A 319 -21.45 9.28 -1.25
N SER A 320 -20.60 9.36 -2.25
CA SER A 320 -19.61 8.33 -2.53
C SER A 320 -18.26 8.96 -2.83
N SER A 321 -17.19 8.28 -2.40
CA SER A 321 -15.81 8.66 -2.69
C SER A 321 -15.57 8.79 -4.20
N GLN A 322 -14.43 9.38 -4.58
CA GLN A 322 -13.89 9.14 -5.93
C GLN A 322 -13.64 7.64 -6.16
N PRO A 323 -13.60 7.15 -7.42
CA PRO A 323 -13.35 5.73 -7.68
C PRO A 323 -12.03 5.28 -7.08
N VAL A 324 -11.94 4.01 -6.70
CA VAL A 324 -10.71 3.39 -6.18
C VAL A 324 -9.50 3.69 -7.08
N SER A 325 -9.66 3.71 -8.41
CA SER A 325 -8.60 4.09 -9.36
C SER A 325 -8.06 5.52 -9.13
N THR A 326 -8.94 6.47 -8.82
CA THR A 326 -8.55 7.85 -8.48
C THR A 326 -7.90 7.91 -7.10
N LEU A 327 -8.44 7.16 -6.12
CA LEU A 327 -7.84 7.07 -4.79
C LEU A 327 -6.42 6.49 -4.86
N ILE A 328 -6.19 5.47 -5.68
CA ILE A 328 -4.86 4.91 -5.96
C ILE A 328 -3.94 5.97 -6.59
N GLY A 329 -4.46 6.73 -7.58
CA GLY A 329 -3.74 7.82 -8.22
C GLY A 329 -3.37 8.97 -7.27
N GLN A 330 -4.11 9.15 -6.18
CA GLN A 330 -3.77 10.10 -5.11
C GLN A 330 -2.82 9.47 -4.07
N MET A 331 -3.01 8.19 -3.76
CA MET A 331 -2.25 7.45 -2.74
C MET A 331 -0.81 7.18 -3.15
N ILE A 332 -0.59 6.60 -4.33
CA ILE A 332 0.73 6.06 -4.72
C ILE A 332 1.79 7.17 -4.91
N PRO A 333 1.51 8.27 -5.64
CA PRO A 333 2.48 9.35 -5.82
C PRO A 333 2.83 10.09 -4.54
N ASN A 334 1.85 10.30 -3.66
CA ASN A 334 2.00 11.04 -2.40
C ASN A 334 2.37 10.15 -1.22
N SER A 335 2.31 8.84 -1.38
CA SER A 335 2.50 7.85 -0.33
C SER A 335 1.53 8.02 0.86
N ASP A 336 0.26 8.35 0.60
CA ASP A 336 -0.74 8.63 1.63
C ASP A 336 -1.07 7.38 2.46
N ASN A 337 -0.71 7.37 3.75
CA ASN A 337 -0.97 6.26 4.67
C ASN A 337 -2.47 6.10 4.95
N THR A 338 -3.22 7.20 5.07
CA THR A 338 -4.66 7.16 5.33
C THR A 338 -5.40 6.37 4.26
N LEU A 339 -5.16 6.68 2.98
CA LEU A 339 -5.81 5.97 1.87
C LEU A 339 -5.42 4.50 1.83
N ALA A 340 -4.16 4.17 2.17
CA ALA A 340 -3.70 2.79 2.20
C ALA A 340 -4.40 1.97 3.29
N GLU A 341 -4.52 2.51 4.50
CA GLU A 341 -5.25 1.84 5.58
C GLU A 341 -6.73 1.68 5.24
N MET A 342 -7.39 2.72 4.73
CA MET A 342 -8.80 2.62 4.36
C MET A 342 -9.03 1.57 3.26
N LEU A 343 -8.23 1.59 2.19
CA LEU A 343 -8.36 0.61 1.11
C LEU A 343 -8.08 -0.82 1.60
N ALA A 344 -7.16 -1.01 2.54
CA ALA A 344 -6.93 -2.33 3.15
C ALA A 344 -8.15 -2.82 3.93
N ARG A 345 -8.74 -1.95 4.77
CA ARG A 345 -9.89 -2.27 5.63
C ARG A 345 -11.16 -2.52 4.82
N VAL A 346 -11.43 -1.66 3.83
CA VAL A 346 -12.54 -1.83 2.88
C VAL A 346 -12.38 -3.11 2.05
N SER A 347 -11.18 -3.40 1.53
CA SER A 347 -10.94 -4.67 0.82
C SER A 347 -11.20 -5.88 1.71
N SER A 348 -10.80 -5.83 2.98
CA SER A 348 -11.14 -6.90 3.93
C SER A 348 -12.65 -7.06 4.09
N LYS A 349 -13.39 -5.97 4.33
CA LYS A 349 -14.85 -5.98 4.46
C LYS A 349 -15.57 -6.54 3.23
N GLU A 350 -15.21 -6.04 2.05
CA GLU A 350 -15.86 -6.41 0.79
C GLU A 350 -15.47 -7.83 0.33
N SER A 351 -14.34 -8.37 0.81
CA SER A 351 -14.01 -9.79 0.64
C SER A 351 -14.74 -10.75 1.61
N GLY A 352 -15.66 -10.22 2.43
CA GLY A 352 -16.43 -11.00 3.42
C GLY A 352 -15.72 -11.19 4.77
N SER A 353 -14.58 -10.54 5.00
CA SER A 353 -13.92 -10.50 6.31
C SER A 353 -14.45 -9.34 7.17
N ASN A 354 -13.90 -9.17 8.38
CA ASN A 354 -14.43 -8.23 9.36
C ASN A 354 -13.77 -6.83 9.33
N GLY A 355 -12.84 -6.56 8.41
CA GLY A 355 -12.13 -5.29 8.36
C GLY A 355 -11.08 -5.09 9.46
N SER A 356 -10.71 -6.13 10.22
CA SER A 356 -9.65 -6.04 11.25
C SER A 356 -8.24 -6.15 10.65
N ALA A 357 -7.22 -5.63 11.34
CA ALA A 357 -5.80 -5.81 11.02
C ALA A 357 -5.45 -7.30 10.97
N ALA A 358 -6.02 -8.09 11.88
CA ALA A 358 -5.83 -9.54 11.94
C ALA A 358 -6.29 -10.27 10.67
N SER A 359 -7.28 -9.73 9.95
CA SER A 359 -7.77 -10.32 8.70
C SER A 359 -6.86 -10.03 7.49
N LEU A 360 -6.03 -8.99 7.54
CA LEU A 360 -5.35 -8.45 6.35
C LEU A 360 -4.42 -9.46 5.68
N THR A 361 -3.66 -10.25 6.45
CA THR A 361 -2.75 -11.24 5.87
C THR A 361 -3.51 -12.26 4.99
N SER A 362 -4.64 -12.78 5.47
CA SER A 362 -5.42 -13.76 4.71
C SER A 362 -6.04 -13.14 3.45
N VAL A 363 -6.61 -11.94 3.58
CA VAL A 363 -7.23 -11.19 2.48
C VAL A 363 -6.21 -10.88 1.39
N TYR A 364 -5.03 -10.37 1.77
CA TYR A 364 -3.97 -10.04 0.82
C TYR A 364 -3.43 -11.29 0.13
N ARG A 365 -3.21 -12.40 0.86
CA ARG A 365 -2.75 -13.64 0.24
C ARG A 365 -3.73 -14.16 -0.80
N SER A 366 -5.03 -14.16 -0.48
CA SER A 366 -6.08 -14.56 -1.42
C SER A 366 -6.09 -13.67 -2.67
N ALA A 367 -6.13 -12.35 -2.47
CA ALA A 367 -6.19 -11.39 -3.57
C ALA A 367 -4.93 -11.40 -4.44
N LEU A 368 -3.74 -11.44 -3.84
CA LEU A 368 -2.46 -11.43 -4.56
C LEU A 368 -2.23 -12.73 -5.32
N GLY A 369 -2.65 -13.88 -4.78
CA GLY A 369 -2.60 -15.17 -5.47
C GLY A 369 -3.36 -15.16 -6.80
N SER A 370 -4.41 -14.33 -6.92
CA SER A 370 -5.15 -14.18 -8.18
C SER A 370 -4.30 -13.60 -9.32
N TYR A 371 -3.18 -12.92 -9.04
CA TYR A 371 -2.24 -12.43 -10.06
C TYR A 371 -1.17 -13.46 -10.45
N GLY A 372 -1.20 -14.67 -9.89
CA GLY A 372 -0.24 -15.73 -10.21
C GLY A 372 1.11 -15.59 -9.50
N VAL A 373 1.17 -14.82 -8.41
CA VAL A 373 2.32 -14.75 -7.51
C VAL A 373 2.08 -15.62 -6.28
N ASP A 374 3.11 -16.25 -5.73
CA ASP A 374 3.00 -17.08 -4.51
C ASP A 374 3.04 -16.20 -3.24
N PRO A 375 1.94 -16.07 -2.49
CA PRO A 375 1.88 -15.18 -1.34
C PRO A 375 2.12 -15.92 -0.01
N ALA A 376 2.52 -17.19 -0.01
CA ALA A 376 2.63 -18.02 1.20
C ALA A 376 3.51 -17.41 2.31
N GLY A 377 4.56 -16.67 1.95
CA GLY A 377 5.48 -15.99 2.87
C GLY A 377 5.07 -14.57 3.30
N VAL A 378 4.01 -14.01 2.73
CA VAL A 378 3.61 -12.61 2.95
C VAL A 378 2.92 -12.45 4.31
N VAL A 379 3.37 -11.50 5.14
CA VAL A 379 2.72 -11.11 6.40
C VAL A 379 2.35 -9.64 6.32
N ILE A 380 1.05 -9.36 6.51
CA ILE A 380 0.46 -8.03 6.45
C ILE A 380 -0.17 -7.69 7.80
N LYS A 381 0.31 -6.62 8.42
CA LYS A 381 -0.19 -6.05 9.66
C LYS A 381 -0.97 -4.76 9.43
N ASP A 382 -0.58 -4.01 8.40
CA ASP A 382 -1.28 -2.80 7.98
C ASP A 382 -1.25 -2.61 6.45
N GLY A 383 -1.99 -1.64 5.94
CA GLY A 383 -2.00 -1.32 4.51
C GLY A 383 -0.92 -0.31 4.09
N SER A 384 -0.48 0.53 5.00
CA SER A 384 0.44 1.63 4.69
C SER A 384 1.90 1.19 4.61
N GLY A 385 2.27 0.11 5.31
CA GLY A 385 3.66 -0.29 5.50
C GLY A 385 4.36 0.39 6.66
N GLU A 386 3.63 1.12 7.52
CA GLU A 386 4.18 1.80 8.69
C GLU A 386 4.53 0.80 9.81
N SER A 387 3.80 -0.32 9.89
CA SER A 387 4.08 -1.40 10.81
C SER A 387 5.39 -2.09 10.43
N ALA A 388 6.36 -2.03 11.34
CA ALA A 388 7.60 -2.79 11.23
C ALA A 388 7.40 -4.31 11.29
N ALA A 389 6.20 -4.77 11.64
CA ALA A 389 5.84 -6.18 11.70
C ALA A 389 5.26 -6.73 10.37
N ASN A 390 5.14 -5.89 9.34
CA ASN A 390 4.97 -6.38 7.97
C ASN A 390 6.22 -7.16 7.54
N ALA A 391 6.03 -8.25 6.81
CA ALA A 391 7.14 -9.03 6.26
C ALA A 391 6.82 -9.48 4.83
N VAL A 392 7.55 -8.95 3.85
CA VAL A 392 7.42 -9.29 2.43
C VAL A 392 8.82 -9.32 1.83
N SER A 393 9.15 -10.35 1.06
CA SER A 393 10.47 -10.48 0.46
C SER A 393 10.64 -9.59 -0.79
N PRO A 394 11.86 -9.14 -1.10
CA PRO A 394 12.15 -8.47 -2.37
C PRO A 394 11.71 -9.29 -3.59
N ASN A 395 11.91 -10.61 -3.55
CA ASN A 395 11.46 -11.56 -4.57
C ASN A 395 9.95 -11.38 -4.85
N PHE A 396 9.12 -11.42 -3.81
CA PHE A 396 7.67 -11.30 -3.97
C PHE A 396 7.26 -9.99 -4.64
N VAL A 397 7.87 -8.87 -4.21
CA VAL A 397 7.59 -7.55 -4.80
C VAL A 397 8.02 -7.51 -6.27
N ALA A 398 9.18 -8.04 -6.62
CA ALA A 398 9.65 -8.08 -8.01
C ALA A 398 8.75 -8.92 -8.92
N HIS A 399 8.22 -10.05 -8.42
CA HIS A 399 7.24 -10.86 -9.17
C HIS A 399 5.90 -10.16 -9.34
N LEU A 400 5.39 -9.50 -8.30
CA LEU A 400 4.19 -8.68 -8.42
C LEU A 400 4.39 -7.59 -9.48
N MET A 401 5.57 -6.96 -9.51
CA MET A 401 5.88 -5.90 -10.47
C MET A 401 5.89 -6.37 -11.93
N VAL A 402 6.02 -7.67 -12.21
CA VAL A 402 5.85 -8.20 -13.58
C VAL A 402 4.41 -7.99 -14.03
N GLN A 403 3.46 -8.36 -13.19
CA GLN A 403 2.03 -8.22 -13.47
C GLN A 403 1.62 -6.75 -13.55
N VAL A 404 2.20 -5.91 -12.68
CA VAL A 404 2.00 -4.46 -12.71
C VAL A 404 2.53 -3.86 -14.01
N ALA A 405 3.78 -4.15 -14.39
CA ALA A 405 4.38 -3.62 -15.61
C ALA A 405 3.65 -4.07 -16.89
N ALA A 406 3.04 -5.26 -16.87
CA ALA A 406 2.18 -5.76 -17.95
C ALA A 406 0.77 -5.16 -17.95
N GLY A 407 0.38 -4.45 -16.90
CA GLY A 407 -0.98 -3.93 -16.71
C GLY A 407 -2.04 -5.02 -16.53
N ALA A 408 -1.63 -6.24 -16.16
CA ALA A 408 -2.49 -7.41 -16.11
C ALA A 408 -3.63 -7.24 -15.10
N LYS A 409 -4.83 -7.74 -15.45
CA LYS A 409 -5.99 -7.82 -14.53
C LYS A 409 -6.31 -6.50 -13.81
N GLY A 410 -6.17 -5.36 -14.49
CA GLY A 410 -6.46 -4.03 -13.95
C GLY A 410 -5.29 -3.33 -13.27
N LEU A 411 -4.14 -3.99 -13.10
CA LEU A 411 -2.94 -3.42 -12.47
C LEU A 411 -2.29 -2.29 -13.27
N GLY A 412 -2.75 -2.01 -14.51
CA GLY A 412 -2.36 -0.81 -15.25
C GLY A 412 -2.64 0.48 -14.46
N THR A 413 -3.66 0.47 -13.59
CA THR A 413 -3.94 1.57 -12.65
C THR A 413 -2.76 1.83 -11.72
N LEU A 414 -2.17 0.79 -11.14
CA LEU A 414 -0.98 0.91 -10.29
C LEU A 414 0.24 1.31 -11.12
N ALA A 415 0.45 0.68 -12.28
CA ALA A 415 1.58 0.97 -13.15
C ALA A 415 1.67 2.45 -13.54
N ASN A 416 0.53 3.05 -13.86
CA ASN A 416 0.41 4.46 -14.22
C ASN A 416 0.57 5.42 -13.04
N ALA A 417 0.29 4.96 -11.81
CA ALA A 417 0.37 5.77 -10.60
C ALA A 417 1.78 5.80 -9.98
N LEU A 418 2.66 4.85 -10.33
CA LEU A 418 4.00 4.78 -9.76
C LEU A 418 4.82 6.07 -10.03
N PRO A 419 5.48 6.64 -9.00
CA PRO A 419 6.46 7.71 -9.19
C PRO A 419 7.53 7.34 -10.22
N VAL A 420 7.96 8.33 -11.00
CA VAL A 420 9.00 8.18 -12.02
C VAL A 420 10.27 8.91 -11.57
N SER A 421 11.41 8.22 -11.64
CA SER A 421 12.73 8.74 -11.25
C SER A 421 12.98 10.14 -11.79
N GLY A 422 13.16 11.11 -10.89
CA GLY A 422 13.48 12.48 -11.25
C GLY A 422 12.34 13.30 -11.85
N GLN A 423 11.12 12.76 -11.93
CA GLN A 423 10.01 13.43 -12.62
C GLN A 423 8.77 13.63 -11.75
N SER A 424 8.36 12.63 -10.97
CA SER A 424 7.07 12.68 -10.27
C SER A 424 7.09 12.02 -8.90
N GLY A 425 6.07 12.37 -8.09
CA GLY A 425 5.84 11.82 -6.76
C GLY A 425 7.08 11.89 -5.84
N THR A 426 7.23 10.89 -4.98
CA THR A 426 8.35 10.78 -4.04
C THR A 426 9.72 10.54 -4.71
N LEU A 427 9.77 10.39 -6.04
CA LEU A 427 11.01 10.28 -6.81
C LEU A 427 11.41 11.56 -7.55
N ALA A 428 10.60 12.61 -7.53
CA ALA A 428 10.79 13.81 -8.36
C ALA A 428 12.17 14.47 -8.17
N SER A 429 12.69 14.50 -6.95
CA SER A 429 14.00 15.10 -6.61
C SER A 429 15.14 14.10 -6.49
N ARG A 430 14.91 12.82 -6.79
CA ARG A 430 15.91 11.73 -6.70
C ARG A 430 16.61 11.48 -8.04
N PHE A 431 17.58 10.56 -8.04
CA PHE A 431 18.38 10.21 -9.22
C PHE A 431 19.11 11.42 -9.80
N THR A 432 19.97 12.05 -9.00
CA THR A 432 20.81 13.19 -9.39
C THR A 432 22.28 12.79 -9.57
N GLY A 433 23.13 13.69 -10.05
CA GLY A 433 24.55 13.42 -10.24
C GLY A 433 24.79 12.24 -11.19
N ALA A 434 25.66 11.29 -10.80
CA ALA A 434 25.94 10.09 -11.58
C ALA A 434 24.70 9.20 -11.82
N ASN A 435 23.74 9.23 -10.89
CA ASN A 435 22.51 8.44 -10.99
C ASN A 435 21.49 9.05 -11.98
N ALA A 436 21.77 10.24 -12.52
CA ALA A 436 20.89 10.93 -13.46
C ALA A 436 20.64 10.15 -14.76
N VAL A 437 21.52 9.20 -15.09
CA VAL A 437 21.36 8.29 -16.25
C VAL A 437 20.05 7.50 -16.20
N ALA A 438 19.50 7.23 -15.00
CA ALA A 438 18.27 6.47 -14.81
C ALA A 438 17.02 7.36 -14.64
N ARG A 439 17.11 8.69 -14.82
CA ARG A 439 15.95 9.59 -14.73
C ARG A 439 14.95 9.30 -15.85
N GLY A 440 13.66 9.23 -15.51
CA GLY A 440 12.60 8.89 -16.46
C GLY A 440 12.53 7.42 -16.84
N LYS A 441 13.30 6.55 -16.19
CA LYS A 441 13.46 5.13 -16.54
C LYS A 441 13.07 4.17 -15.42
N VAL A 442 12.90 4.68 -14.20
CA VAL A 442 12.53 3.86 -13.04
C VAL A 442 11.15 4.29 -12.59
N HIS A 443 10.21 3.35 -12.61
CA HIS A 443 8.84 3.51 -12.14
C HIS A 443 8.70 2.73 -10.86
N ALA A 444 8.74 3.40 -9.70
CA ALA A 444 8.88 2.70 -8.44
C ALA A 444 8.23 3.42 -7.27
N LYS A 445 7.76 2.61 -6.31
CA LYS A 445 7.28 3.08 -5.03
C LYS A 445 8.45 3.13 -4.04
N THR A 446 8.61 4.25 -3.36
CA THR A 446 9.51 4.40 -2.22
C THR A 446 8.87 3.89 -0.94
N GLY A 447 9.66 3.37 0.00
CA GLY A 447 9.25 3.11 1.38
C GLY A 447 10.27 3.60 2.38
N TRP A 448 9.80 4.06 3.53
CA TRP A 448 10.62 4.49 4.65
C TRP A 448 9.86 4.29 5.95
N ILE A 449 10.54 3.68 6.93
CA ILE A 449 10.27 3.72 8.37
C ILE A 449 11.64 3.74 9.07
N ASP A 450 11.68 3.91 10.39
CA ASP A 450 12.95 4.03 11.13
C ASP A 450 13.92 2.85 10.91
N SER A 451 13.40 1.64 10.71
CA SER A 451 14.18 0.42 10.53
C SER A 451 14.48 0.05 9.07
N ALA A 452 13.91 0.74 8.07
CA ALA A 452 14.06 0.38 6.66
C ALA A 452 13.84 1.52 5.68
N ASN A 453 14.62 1.50 4.60
CA ASN A 453 14.40 2.30 3.40
C ASN A 453 14.29 1.36 2.20
N THR A 454 13.25 1.49 1.40
CA THR A 454 12.96 0.53 0.34
C THR A 454 12.60 1.22 -0.97
N LEU A 455 12.84 0.52 -2.07
CA LEU A 455 12.44 0.92 -3.41
C LEU A 455 12.03 -0.32 -4.21
N GLY A 456 10.81 -0.35 -4.74
CA GLY A 456 10.33 -1.47 -5.54
C GLY A 456 9.51 -1.01 -6.73
N GLY A 457 9.70 -1.64 -7.88
CA GLY A 457 9.11 -1.19 -9.14
C GLY A 457 9.65 -1.91 -10.37
N TYR A 458 9.61 -1.21 -11.50
CA TYR A 458 10.21 -1.66 -12.76
C TYR A 458 11.11 -0.59 -13.38
N ILE A 459 12.03 -1.05 -14.24
CA ILE A 459 13.07 -0.26 -14.89
C ILE A 459 12.98 -0.51 -16.40
N ASP A 460 12.90 0.57 -17.16
CA ASP A 460 13.14 0.58 -18.60
C ASP A 460 14.63 0.71 -18.85
N ALA A 461 15.33 -0.41 -18.96
CA ALA A 461 16.79 -0.46 -18.96
C ALA A 461 17.43 0.14 -20.21
N ALA A 462 18.73 0.43 -20.13
CA ALA A 462 19.48 1.08 -21.20
C ALA A 462 19.55 0.25 -22.49
N ASP A 463 19.50 -1.08 -22.39
CA ASP A 463 19.51 -1.99 -23.53
C ASP A 463 18.12 -2.29 -24.11
N GLY A 464 17.07 -1.64 -23.59
CA GLY A 464 15.68 -1.82 -24.01
C GLY A 464 14.95 -2.99 -23.33
N SER A 465 15.61 -3.76 -22.48
CA SER A 465 14.95 -4.72 -21.60
C SER A 465 14.11 -4.00 -20.53
N ARG A 466 13.10 -4.70 -20.01
CA ARG A 466 12.34 -4.24 -18.86
C ARG A 466 12.64 -5.14 -17.68
N LEU A 467 13.14 -4.54 -16.60
CA LEU A 467 13.47 -5.25 -15.37
C LEU A 467 12.43 -4.96 -14.30
N THR A 468 12.12 -5.92 -13.45
CA THR A 468 11.40 -5.70 -12.19
C THR A 468 12.33 -5.89 -11.02
N PHE A 469 12.11 -5.13 -9.94
CA PHE A 469 13.03 -5.16 -8.82
C PHE A 469 12.37 -4.79 -7.49
N ALA A 470 13.06 -5.16 -6.42
CA ALA A 470 12.89 -4.58 -5.10
C ALA A 470 14.24 -4.55 -4.37
N PHE A 471 14.52 -3.44 -3.70
CA PHE A 471 15.75 -3.18 -2.97
C PHE A 471 15.44 -2.61 -1.60
N TYR A 472 15.91 -3.28 -0.56
CA TYR A 472 15.71 -2.92 0.83
C TYR A 472 17.05 -2.62 1.49
N ALA A 473 17.14 -1.42 2.07
CA ALA A 473 18.24 -1.00 2.92
C ALA A 473 17.78 -1.06 4.38
N ILE A 474 18.09 -2.17 5.05
CA ILE A 474 17.63 -2.44 6.42
C ILE A 474 18.63 -1.90 7.44
N GLY A 475 18.12 -1.24 8.49
CA GLY A 475 18.94 -0.69 9.58
C GLY A 475 19.82 0.50 9.19
N SER A 476 19.60 1.08 8.00
CA SER A 476 20.35 2.25 7.53
C SER A 476 19.58 3.55 7.73
N SER A 477 20.29 4.62 8.07
CA SER A 477 19.70 5.96 8.12
C SER A 477 19.20 6.38 6.74
N ARG A 478 18.07 7.10 6.70
CA ARG A 478 17.49 7.60 5.44
C ARG A 478 18.47 8.42 4.61
N ALA A 479 19.30 9.25 5.25
CA ALA A 479 20.28 10.08 4.57
C ALA A 479 21.34 9.25 3.80
N ALA A 480 21.76 8.11 4.35
CA ALA A 480 22.70 7.21 3.70
C ALA A 480 22.02 6.26 2.70
N ALA A 481 20.82 5.79 3.02
CA ALA A 481 20.11 4.80 2.22
C ALA A 481 19.60 5.32 0.88
N LEU A 482 19.02 6.53 0.83
CA LEU A 482 18.45 7.06 -0.40
C LEU A 482 19.45 7.16 -1.57
N PRO A 483 20.64 7.78 -1.43
CA PRO A 483 21.60 7.84 -2.52
C PRO A 483 22.16 6.45 -2.89
N ALA A 484 22.30 5.54 -1.93
CA ALA A 484 22.78 4.18 -2.18
C ALA A 484 21.75 3.34 -2.95
N LEU A 485 20.46 3.45 -2.60
CA LEU A 485 19.35 2.85 -3.34
C LEU A 485 19.28 3.41 -4.77
N ASP A 486 19.42 4.73 -4.95
CA ASP A 486 19.48 5.34 -6.29
C ASP A 486 20.64 4.79 -7.11
N ALA A 487 21.80 4.59 -6.50
CA ALA A 487 23.00 4.09 -7.17
C ALA A 487 22.87 2.63 -7.62
N VAL A 488 22.40 1.73 -6.76
CA VAL A 488 22.19 0.32 -7.14
C VAL A 488 21.10 0.19 -8.20
N THR A 489 20.03 1.00 -8.14
CA THR A 489 19.01 1.04 -9.19
C THR A 489 19.54 1.61 -10.52
N ALA A 490 20.35 2.66 -10.49
CA ALA A 490 20.96 3.22 -11.70
C ALA A 490 21.99 2.26 -12.33
N ALA A 491 22.68 1.47 -11.51
CA ALA A 491 23.57 0.41 -11.98
C ALA A 491 22.77 -0.71 -12.65
N ALA A 492 21.65 -1.16 -12.04
CA ALA A 492 20.76 -2.15 -12.66
C ALA A 492 20.17 -1.65 -13.99
N TYR A 493 19.75 -0.38 -14.06
CA TYR A 493 19.35 0.28 -15.31
C TYR A 493 20.43 0.21 -16.40
N SER A 494 21.68 0.46 -16.02
CA SER A 494 22.81 0.46 -16.96
C SER A 494 23.20 -0.95 -17.43
N CYS A 495 23.06 -1.95 -16.56
CA CYS A 495 23.34 -3.35 -16.88
C CYS A 495 22.27 -3.98 -17.79
N GLY A 496 20.98 -3.66 -17.58
CA GLY A 496 19.88 -4.27 -18.33
C GLY A 496 19.86 -5.80 -18.20
N SER A 497 19.54 -6.50 -19.28
CA SER A 497 19.47 -7.97 -19.30
C SER A 497 20.84 -8.65 -19.22
N LYS A 498 21.94 -7.88 -19.28
CA LYS A 498 23.31 -8.39 -19.08
C LYS A 498 23.70 -8.45 -17.60
N LEU A 499 22.81 -8.04 -16.70
CA LEU A 499 23.02 -8.13 -15.26
C LEU A 499 23.24 -9.58 -14.82
N THR A 500 24.24 -9.81 -13.98
CA THR A 500 24.54 -11.11 -13.36
C THR A 500 24.77 -10.96 -11.87
N ASP A 501 24.51 -12.03 -11.12
CA ASP A 501 24.80 -12.19 -9.69
C ASP A 501 26.31 -12.28 -9.35
N SER A 502 27.16 -12.23 -10.38
CA SER A 502 28.61 -12.49 -10.31
C SER A 502 29.42 -11.30 -9.81
#